data_AF-A0A527GDG0-F1
#
_entry.id   AF-A0A527GDG0-F1
#
_cell.length_a   1.000
_cell.length_b   1.000
_cell.length_c   1.000
_cell.angle_alpha   90.00
_cell.angle_beta   90.00
_cell.angle_gamma   90.00
#
_symmetry.space_group_name_H-M   'P 1'
#
loop_
_entity.id
_entity.type
_entity.pdbx_description
1 polymer ?
#
loop_
_entity_poly.entity_id
_entity_poly.type
_entity_poly.pdbx_seq_one_letter_code
_entity_poly.pdbx_strand_id
1 'polypeptide(L)'
;MENEPLIDDALKSELSALYRAPGRHYHNLAHIEAMLALAGDYRELLGDPEAIEAAIWFHDAVYDSKAKDNEAQSAALAEKKLAGRANPSRLNRIS
;
A
#
# COMPACT_ATOMS: atom_id res chain seq x y z
N MET A 1 9.32 7.97 -20.64
CA MET A 1 9.39 6.91 -19.62
C MET A 1 8.09 6.98 -18.85
N GLU A 2 7.02 6.51 -19.47
CA GLU A 2 5.70 6.43 -18.87
C GLU A 2 5.43 4.93 -18.69
N ASN A 3 4.90 4.53 -17.54
CA ASN A 3 4.45 3.18 -17.17
C ASN A 3 5.44 2.29 -16.39
N GLU A 4 6.21 2.85 -15.45
CA GLU A 4 6.68 2.00 -14.34
C GLU A 4 5.59 1.99 -13.25
N PRO A 5 5.09 0.81 -12.82
CA PRO A 5 4.03 0.73 -11.83
C PRO A 5 4.47 1.37 -10.51
N LEU A 6 3.54 2.03 -9.81
CA LEU A 6 3.83 2.61 -8.48
C LEU A 6 4.36 1.56 -7.51
N ILE A 7 3.78 0.37 -7.55
CA ILE A 7 4.20 -0.79 -6.78
C ILE A 7 4.81 -1.83 -7.72
N ASP A 8 6.13 -1.81 -7.85
CA ASP A 8 6.90 -2.83 -8.56
C ASP A 8 7.03 -4.13 -7.74
N ASP A 9 7.51 -5.21 -8.37
CA ASP A 9 7.63 -6.52 -7.72
C ASP A 9 8.57 -6.52 -6.51
N ALA A 10 9.60 -5.66 -6.53
CA ALA A 10 10.54 -5.53 -5.41
C ALA A 10 9.83 -4.91 -4.20
N LEU A 11 9.06 -3.86 -4.41
CA LEU A 11 8.28 -3.20 -3.37
C LEU A 11 7.13 -4.09 -2.88
N LYS A 12 6.46 -4.84 -3.75
CA LYS A 12 5.47 -5.87 -3.35
C LYS A 12 6.07 -6.89 -2.41
N SER A 13 7.27 -7.39 -2.72
CA SER A 13 7.98 -8.36 -1.90
C SER A 13 8.34 -7.79 -0.52
N GLU A 14 8.84 -6.55 -0.49
CA GLU A 14 9.16 -5.85 0.77
C GLU A 14 7.91 -5.67 1.65
N LEU A 15 6.82 -5.16 1.08
CA LEU A 15 5.57 -4.93 1.82
C LEU A 15 4.93 -6.25 2.26
N SER A 16 4.96 -7.29 1.42
CA SER A 16 4.49 -8.63 1.78
C SER A 16 5.20 -9.18 3.01
N ALA A 17 6.48 -8.88 3.19
CA ALA A 17 7.23 -9.30 4.37
C ALA A 17 6.73 -8.60 5.65
N LEU A 18 6.35 -7.31 5.56
CA LEU A 18 5.78 -6.57 6.70
C LEU A 18 4.46 -7.19 7.18
N TYR A 19 3.61 -7.59 6.24
CA TYR A 19 2.32 -8.22 6.54
C TYR A 19 2.43 -9.68 7.02
N ARG A 20 3.62 -10.30 6.90
CA ARG A 20 3.95 -11.62 7.44
C ARG A 20 4.60 -11.56 8.82
N ALA A 21 4.80 -10.37 9.39
CA ALA A 21 5.43 -10.20 10.68
C ALA A 21 4.67 -10.95 11.81
N PRO A 22 5.38 -11.57 12.76
CA PRO A 22 4.76 -12.30 13.86
C PRO A 22 3.88 -11.37 14.71
N GLY A 23 2.69 -11.83 15.08
CA GLY A 23 1.72 -11.07 15.88
C GLY A 23 0.65 -10.32 15.09
N ARG A 24 0.71 -10.32 13.75
CA ARG A 24 -0.38 -9.85 12.87
C ARG A 24 -1.43 -10.95 12.66
N HIS A 25 -2.37 -11.05 13.59
CA HIS A 25 -3.52 -11.95 13.44
C HIS A 25 -4.60 -11.35 12.52
N TYR A 26 -4.76 -10.03 12.57
CA TYR A 26 -5.61 -9.22 11.70
C TYR A 26 -4.72 -8.29 10.86
N HIS A 27 -5.25 -7.78 9.74
CA HIS A 27 -4.47 -6.99 8.75
C HIS A 27 -3.14 -7.66 8.37
N ASN A 28 -3.25 -8.94 8.02
CA ASN A 28 -2.13 -9.74 7.52
C ASN A 28 -2.17 -9.81 5.98
N LEU A 29 -1.25 -10.56 5.39
CA LEU A 29 -1.13 -10.61 3.92
C LEU A 29 -2.42 -11.10 3.23
N ALA A 30 -3.14 -12.05 3.82
CA ALA A 30 -4.39 -12.55 3.23
C ALA A 30 -5.47 -11.46 3.14
N HIS A 31 -5.49 -10.53 4.10
CA HIS A 31 -6.38 -9.36 4.05
C HIS A 31 -6.02 -8.43 2.89
N ILE A 32 -4.73 -8.14 2.71
CA ILE A 32 -4.23 -7.33 1.60
C ILE A 32 -4.56 -7.96 0.25
N GLU A 33 -4.30 -9.26 0.10
CA GLU A 33 -4.61 -10.01 -1.12
C GLU A 33 -6.12 -9.97 -1.45
N ALA A 34 -6.98 -10.07 -0.43
CA ALA A 34 -8.43 -9.95 -0.62
C ALA A 34 -8.84 -8.54 -1.10
N MET A 35 -8.26 -7.48 -0.53
CA MET A 35 -8.52 -6.10 -0.98
C MET A 35 -8.02 -5.85 -2.40
N LEU A 36 -6.84 -6.37 -2.74
CA LEU A 36 -6.27 -6.27 -4.09
C LEU A 36 -7.10 -7.03 -5.12
N ALA A 37 -7.59 -8.22 -4.79
CA ALA A 37 -8.49 -8.98 -5.65
C ALA A 37 -9.77 -8.18 -5.95
N LEU A 38 -10.39 -7.60 -4.92
CA LEU A 38 -11.56 -6.75 -5.08
C LEU A 38 -11.28 -5.51 -5.94
N ALA A 39 -10.14 -4.83 -5.72
CA ALA A 39 -9.73 -3.71 -6.55
C ALA A 39 -9.48 -4.12 -8.01
N GLY A 40 -9.01 -5.35 -8.23
CA GLY A 40 -8.88 -5.96 -9.55
C GLY A 40 -10.23 -6.17 -10.24
N ASP A 41 -11.22 -6.72 -9.52
CA ASP A 41 -12.56 -6.98 -10.06
C ASP A 41 -13.26 -5.69 -10.52
N TYR A 42 -13.02 -4.58 -9.83
CA TYR A 42 -13.61 -3.27 -10.15
C TYR A 42 -12.65 -2.32 -10.86
N ARG A 43 -11.51 -2.81 -11.37
CA ARG A 43 -10.42 -1.98 -11.90
C ARG A 43 -10.88 -0.94 -12.92
N GLU A 44 -11.79 -1.30 -13.81
CA GLU A 44 -12.31 -0.40 -14.85
C GLU A 44 -13.18 0.74 -14.32
N LEU A 45 -13.72 0.60 -13.11
CA LEU A 45 -14.51 1.64 -12.44
C LEU A 45 -13.64 2.58 -11.59
N LEU A 46 -12.38 2.23 -11.38
CA LEU A 46 -11.46 3.01 -10.57
C LEU A 46 -10.84 4.14 -11.39
N GLY A 47 -10.98 5.38 -10.93
CA GLY A 47 -10.36 6.53 -11.60
C GLY A 47 -8.82 6.54 -11.58
N ASP A 48 -8.21 5.84 -10.61
CA ASP A 48 -6.76 5.64 -10.55
C ASP A 48 -6.45 4.28 -9.88
N PRO A 49 -6.45 3.17 -10.65
CA PRO A 49 -6.27 1.85 -10.08
C PRO A 49 -4.92 1.62 -9.40
N GLU A 50 -3.84 2.22 -9.92
CA GLU A 50 -2.51 2.07 -9.34
C GLU A 50 -2.37 2.82 -8.02
N ALA A 51 -2.96 4.02 -7.90
CA ALA A 51 -2.98 4.72 -6.62
C ALA A 51 -3.78 3.94 -5.58
N ILE A 52 -4.86 3.28 -5.98
CA ILE A 52 -5.65 2.42 -5.08
C ILE A 52 -4.86 1.18 -4.69
N GLU A 53 -4.18 0.50 -5.62
CA GLU A 53 -3.27 -0.60 -5.31
C GLU A 53 -2.20 -0.16 -4.30
N ALA A 54 -1.57 0.99 -4.51
CA ALA A 54 -0.61 1.56 -3.59
C ALA A 54 -1.22 1.85 -2.21
N ALA A 55 -2.40 2.47 -2.15
CA ALA A 55 -3.09 2.77 -0.90
C ALA A 55 -3.40 1.48 -0.13
N ILE A 56 -3.87 0.43 -0.80
CA ILE A 56 -4.12 -0.88 -0.17
C ILE A 56 -2.83 -1.45 0.43
N TRP A 57 -1.74 -1.42 -0.32
CA TRP A 57 -0.44 -1.92 0.14
C TRP A 57 0.12 -1.13 1.33
N PHE A 58 -0.15 0.18 1.42
CA PHE A 58 0.34 1.04 2.50
C PHE A 58 -0.65 1.27 3.65
N HIS A 59 -1.93 0.89 3.56
CA HIS A 59 -2.95 1.29 4.54
C HIS A 59 -2.64 0.90 6.00
N ASP A 60 -1.93 -0.22 6.21
CA ASP A 60 -1.51 -0.70 7.53
C ASP A 60 -0.13 -1.39 7.44
N ALA A 61 0.79 -0.86 6.63
CA ALA A 61 2.10 -1.48 6.39
C ALA A 61 2.99 -1.48 7.64
N VAL A 62 2.88 -0.45 8.48
CA VAL A 62 3.53 -0.35 9.79
C VAL A 62 2.53 -0.79 10.86
N TYR A 63 2.92 -1.73 11.70
CA TYR A 63 2.06 -2.26 12.76
C TYR A 63 2.84 -2.50 14.04
N ASP A 64 2.45 -1.76 15.07
CA ASP A 64 2.78 -2.02 16.46
C ASP A 64 1.49 -1.93 17.28
N SER A 65 1.12 -3.01 17.96
CA SER A 65 -0.12 -3.10 18.75
C SER A 65 -0.16 -2.15 19.96
N LYS A 66 0.98 -1.56 20.34
CA LYS A 66 1.09 -0.58 21.43
C LYS A 66 1.17 0.85 20.93
N ALA A 67 1.41 1.05 19.64
CA ALA A 67 1.50 2.36 19.02
C ALA A 67 0.11 2.86 18.60
N LYS A 68 -0.04 4.18 18.50
CA LYS A 68 -1.30 4.84 18.09
C LYS A 68 -1.18 5.57 16.75
N ASP A 69 0.02 5.54 16.18
CA ASP A 69 0.42 6.30 15.01
C ASP A 69 0.81 5.38 13.84
N ASN A 70 0.42 4.10 13.88
CA ASN A 70 0.65 3.13 12.80
C ASN A 70 0.16 3.64 11.43
N GLU A 71 -1.03 4.24 11.39
CA GLU A 71 -1.60 4.81 10.16
C GLU A 71 -0.73 5.96 9.63
N ALA A 72 -0.34 6.90 10.50
CA ALA A 72 0.52 8.02 10.13
C ALA A 72 1.93 7.56 9.69
N GLN A 73 2.48 6.55 10.36
CA GLN A 73 3.76 5.95 9.98
C GLN A 73 3.67 5.21 8.64
N SER A 74 2.54 4.56 8.36
CA SER A 74 2.33 3.87 7.09
C SER A 74 2.14 4.85 5.92
N ALA A 75 1.44 5.96 6.16
CA ALA A 75 1.34 7.09 5.22
C ALA A 75 2.72 7.70 4.93
N ALA A 76 3.52 7.97 5.97
CA ALA A 76 4.90 8.47 5.81
C ALA A 76 5.80 7.48 5.05
N LEU A 77 5.61 6.18 5.26
CA LEU A 77 6.30 5.15 4.49
C LEU A 77 5.91 5.19 3.00
N ALA A 78 4.63 5.38 2.69
CA ALA A 78 4.13 5.52 1.32
C ALA A 78 4.77 6.73 0.61
N GLU A 79 4.73 7.90 1.24
CA GLU A 79 5.35 9.12 0.71
C GLU A 79 6.84 8.91 0.40
N LYS A 80 7.57 8.27 1.32
CA LYS A 80 9.00 8.00 1.17
C LYS A 80 9.28 7.02 0.03
N LYS A 81 8.52 5.92 -0.08
CA LYS A 81 8.76 4.87 -1.09
C LYS A 81 8.31 5.28 -2.49
N LEU A 82 7.31 6.15 -2.58
CA LEU A 82 6.76 6.63 -3.85
C LEU A 82 7.28 8.01 -4.26
N ALA A 83 8.17 8.61 -3.47
CA ALA A 83 8.88 9.83 -3.82
C ALA A 83 9.57 9.68 -5.18
N GLY A 84 9.26 10.57 -6.13
CA GLY A 84 9.78 10.53 -7.49
C GLY A 84 9.08 9.54 -8.43
N ARG A 85 8.16 8.70 -7.93
CA ARG A 85 7.31 7.79 -8.72
C ARG A 85 5.89 8.32 -8.94
N ALA A 86 5.44 9.23 -8.08
CA ALA A 86 4.14 9.88 -8.19
C ALA A 86 4.27 11.41 -7.98
N ASN A 87 3.34 12.16 -8.57
CA ASN A 87 3.22 13.59 -8.30
C ASN A 87 2.60 13.82 -6.90
N PRO A 88 2.77 15.03 -6.30
CA PRO A 88 2.29 15.30 -4.94
C PRO A 88 0.79 15.10 -4.74
N SER A 89 -0.04 15.47 -5.71
CA SER A 89 -1.49 15.31 -5.63
C SER A 89 -1.91 13.84 -5.62
N ARG A 90 -1.18 12.97 -6.33
CA ARG A 90 -1.40 11.53 -6.35
C ARG A 90 -0.88 10.87 -5.06
N LEU A 91 0.25 11.33 -4.53
CA LEU A 91 0.78 10.87 -3.23
C LEU A 91 -0.21 11.13 -2.09
N ASN A 92 -0.78 12.34 -2.00
CA ASN A 92 -1.80 12.69 -1.00
C ASN A 92 -3.09 11.85 -1.06
N ARG A 93 -3.30 11.08 -2.14
CA ARG A 93 -4.44 10.15 -2.24
C ARG A 93 -4.08 8.73 -1.78
N ILE A 94 -2.79 8.44 -1.64
CA ILE A 94 -2.23 7.14 -1.24
C ILE A 94 -1.91 7.15 0.25
N SER A 95 -1.33 8.26 0.74
CA SER A 95 -0.97 8.53 2.14
C SER A 95 -2.07 9.28 2.87
#